data_AF-A0A918S2D4-F1
#
_entry.id   AF-A0A918S2D4-F1
#
_cell.length_a   1.000
_cell.length_b   1.000
_cell.length_c   1.000
_cell.angle_alpha   90.00
_cell.angle_beta   90.00
_cell.angle_gamma   90.00
#
_symmetry.space_group_name_H-M   'P 1'
#
loop_
_entity.id
_entity.type
_entity.pdbx_description
1 polymer ?
#
loop_
_entity_poly.entity_id
_entity_poly.type
_entity_poly.pdbx_seq_one_letter_code
_entity_poly.pdbx_strand_id
1 'polypeptide(L)'
;MPKRKTHSEIIAEFFDAHGDYYDYSEVVYINSTTKVKVICPVHGEFQIAPGHHKTGVGCSKCYFDSQRTSKKEFVKRSRDKFGSRYDYSLFEEMPPFGEKTKIRCLEHDEVFLQEPRNHMQGHAGCPKCRSNILSGGGSQVGKFTSQLDLNDAFIEKAKKVHGNTYDYSEYFYESSSKPGKIICSIHGEFYQSPSNHLKGTQCPDCSIEKKKEQTFKRQCKEIGVDYYRALKRRQAGMSEEQIFNKDYIRNGRAINKIKVFNEVYPNIEEAVRQLKPPASSATISRWIEDGISPEEAFERIPNPGYADGIIYLIKNIPTQLSMSDLRYKH
;
A
#
# COMPACT_ATOMS: atom_id res chain seq x y z
N MET A 1 -47.70 44.09 -13.19
CA MET A 1 -47.29 42.93 -12.37
C MET A 1 -48.38 41.87 -12.48
N PRO A 2 -48.07 40.58 -12.68
CA PRO A 2 -49.10 39.55 -12.73
C PRO A 2 -49.86 39.52 -11.40
N LYS A 3 -51.20 39.56 -11.46
CA LYS A 3 -52.06 39.49 -10.27
C LYS A 3 -51.77 38.19 -9.53
N ARG A 4 -51.56 38.26 -8.21
CA ARG A 4 -51.43 37.08 -7.37
C ARG A 4 -52.79 36.38 -7.32
N LYS A 5 -52.82 35.10 -7.68
CA LYS A 5 -54.05 34.30 -7.62
C LYS A 5 -54.52 34.16 -6.18
N THR A 6 -55.83 34.09 -6.00
CA THR A 6 -56.43 33.82 -4.70
C THR A 6 -56.43 32.33 -4.37
N HIS A 7 -56.67 31.99 -3.11
CA HIS A 7 -56.72 30.59 -2.66
C HIS A 7 -57.84 29.77 -3.33
N SER A 8 -59.00 30.38 -3.58
CA SER A 8 -60.12 29.73 -4.28
C SER A 8 -59.83 29.54 -5.77
N GLU A 9 -59.20 30.52 -6.42
CA GLU A 9 -58.81 30.43 -7.84
C GLU A 9 -57.85 29.27 -8.12
N ILE A 10 -56.86 29.05 -7.24
CA ILE A 10 -55.90 27.97 -7.44
C ILE A 10 -56.51 26.59 -7.20
N ILE A 11 -57.47 26.47 -6.26
CA ILE A 11 -58.20 25.22 -6.04
C ILE A 11 -59.05 24.88 -7.26
N ALA A 12 -59.75 25.86 -7.84
CA ALA A 12 -60.50 25.66 -9.08
C ALA A 12 -59.61 25.15 -10.22
N GLU A 13 -58.41 25.74 -10.40
CA GLU A 13 -57.44 25.27 -11.40
C GLU A 13 -56.92 23.85 -11.13
N PHE A 14 -56.90 23.41 -9.87
CA PHE A 14 -56.55 22.03 -9.55
C PHE A 14 -57.67 21.06 -9.94
N PHE A 15 -58.93 21.41 -9.67
CA PHE A 15 -60.09 20.66 -10.11
C PHE A 15 -60.19 20.61 -11.64
N ASP A 16 -59.86 21.69 -12.35
CA ASP A 16 -59.84 21.69 -13.82
C ASP A 16 -58.80 20.69 -14.38
N ALA A 17 -57.67 20.53 -13.68
CA ALA A 17 -56.58 19.66 -14.13
C ALA A 17 -56.74 18.18 -13.74
N HIS A 18 -57.30 17.90 -12.56
CA HIS A 18 -57.35 16.54 -11.97
C HIS A 18 -58.76 16.07 -11.59
N GLY A 19 -59.78 16.88 -11.80
CA GLY A 19 -61.13 16.62 -11.30
C GLY A 19 -61.16 16.57 -9.78
N ASP A 20 -62.04 15.73 -9.24
CA ASP A 20 -62.23 15.48 -7.81
C ASP A 20 -61.33 14.37 -7.26
N TYR A 21 -60.28 13.97 -8.00
CA TYR A 21 -59.44 12.84 -7.63
C TYR A 21 -58.59 13.07 -6.38
N TYR A 22 -58.15 14.31 -6.12
CA TYR A 22 -57.34 14.66 -4.96
C TYR A 22 -58.14 15.44 -3.93
N ASP A 23 -57.79 15.25 -2.66
CA ASP A 23 -58.34 16.06 -1.57
C ASP A 23 -57.43 17.27 -1.30
N TYR A 24 -58.05 18.45 -1.38
CA TYR A 24 -57.43 19.77 -1.23
C TYR A 24 -57.73 20.44 0.12
N SER A 25 -58.34 19.72 1.08
CA SER A 25 -58.78 20.25 2.37
C SER A 25 -57.65 20.88 3.21
N GLU A 26 -56.40 20.44 3.00
CA GLU A 26 -55.22 20.96 3.72
C GLU A 26 -54.34 21.91 2.90
N VAL A 27 -54.82 22.37 1.73
CA VAL A 27 -54.02 23.25 0.87
C VAL A 27 -53.93 24.64 1.51
N VAL A 28 -52.71 25.12 1.76
CA VAL A 28 -52.46 26.51 2.16
C VAL A 28 -51.65 27.21 1.07
N TYR A 29 -52.32 28.04 0.27
CA TYR A 29 -51.69 28.69 -0.89
C TYR A 29 -50.98 29.99 -0.51
N ILE A 30 -49.67 30.06 -0.81
CA ILE A 30 -48.86 31.26 -0.60
C ILE A 30 -48.47 31.89 -1.95
N ASN A 31 -47.96 31.08 -2.88
CA ASN A 31 -47.61 31.47 -4.25
C ASN A 31 -47.48 30.21 -5.13
N SER A 32 -47.20 30.38 -6.42
CA SER A 32 -47.16 29.26 -7.38
C SER A 32 -45.97 28.31 -7.25
N THR A 33 -44.95 28.66 -6.46
CA THR A 33 -43.71 27.87 -6.32
C THR A 33 -43.58 27.21 -4.95
N THR A 34 -44.15 27.81 -3.89
CA THR A 34 -44.20 27.22 -2.55
C THR A 34 -45.08 25.98 -2.57
N LYS A 35 -44.51 24.85 -2.14
CA LYS A 35 -45.21 23.56 -2.15
C LYS A 35 -46.41 23.58 -1.21
N VAL A 36 -47.52 23.03 -1.67
CA VAL A 36 -48.74 22.81 -0.90
C VAL A 36 -48.89 21.32 -0.59
N LYS A 37 -49.60 21.02 0.50
CA LYS A 37 -50.00 19.65 0.83
C LYS A 37 -51.27 19.29 0.06
N VAL A 38 -51.23 18.17 -0.64
CA VAL A 38 -52.37 17.59 -1.37
C VAL A 38 -52.48 16.14 -0.93
N ILE A 39 -53.71 15.64 -0.77
CA ILE A 39 -53.95 14.27 -0.31
C ILE A 39 -54.36 13.42 -1.52
N CYS A 40 -53.56 12.39 -1.80
CA CYS A 40 -53.89 11.37 -2.77
C CYS A 40 -54.73 10.27 -2.12
N PRO A 41 -55.86 9.84 -2.72
CA PRO A 41 -56.72 8.80 -2.13
C PRO A 41 -56.02 7.44 -2.00
N VAL A 42 -54.98 7.18 -2.81
CA VAL A 42 -54.24 5.92 -2.81
C VAL A 42 -52.97 5.98 -1.94
N HIS A 43 -52.24 7.10 -1.96
CA HIS A 43 -50.90 7.18 -1.35
C HIS A 43 -50.76 8.17 -0.19
N GLY A 44 -51.86 8.81 0.21
CA GLY A 44 -51.91 9.77 1.31
C GLY A 44 -51.36 11.15 0.97
N GLU A 45 -50.96 11.92 1.99
CA GLU A 45 -50.45 13.28 1.81
C GLU A 45 -49.12 13.32 1.03
N PHE A 46 -49.01 14.28 0.12
CA PHE A 46 -47.77 14.60 -0.58
C PHE A 46 -47.65 16.12 -0.82
N GLN A 47 -46.42 16.56 -1.11
CA GLN A 47 -46.13 17.97 -1.35
C GLN A 47 -45.83 18.25 -2.82
N ILE A 48 -46.50 19.24 -3.40
CA ILE A 48 -46.30 19.65 -4.79
C ILE A 48 -46.39 21.17 -4.95
N ALA A 49 -45.65 21.74 -5.89
CA ALA A 49 -45.78 23.16 -6.21
C ALA A 49 -47.09 23.41 -7.00
N PRO A 50 -47.92 24.39 -6.61
CA PRO A 50 -49.18 24.70 -7.30
C PRO A 50 -49.02 24.91 -8.80
N GLY A 51 -47.93 25.56 -9.22
CA GLY A 51 -47.62 25.80 -10.62
C GLY A 51 -47.46 24.53 -11.45
N HIS A 52 -46.94 23.44 -10.87
CA HIS A 52 -46.83 22.13 -11.52
C HIS A 52 -48.11 21.32 -11.39
N HIS A 53 -48.81 21.43 -10.26
CA HIS A 53 -50.03 20.66 -10.04
C HIS A 53 -51.12 21.04 -11.05
N LYS A 54 -51.34 22.35 -11.27
CA LYS A 54 -52.32 22.85 -12.26
C LYS A 54 -51.99 22.48 -13.72
N THR A 55 -50.74 22.12 -14.02
CA THR A 55 -50.36 21.68 -15.38
C THR A 55 -50.58 20.18 -15.59
N GLY A 56 -51.25 19.50 -14.65
CA GLY A 56 -51.53 18.06 -14.72
C GLY A 56 -50.48 17.18 -14.05
N VAL A 57 -49.51 17.73 -13.31
CA VAL A 57 -48.57 16.90 -12.53
C VAL A 57 -49.23 16.47 -11.23
N GLY A 58 -49.43 15.16 -11.05
CA GLY A 58 -50.08 14.58 -9.88
C GLY A 58 -49.12 13.93 -8.89
N CYS A 59 -49.64 12.98 -8.12
CA CYS A 59 -48.87 12.17 -7.19
C CYS A 59 -47.82 11.32 -7.93
N SER A 60 -46.56 11.45 -7.53
CA SER A 60 -45.45 10.71 -8.15
C SER A 60 -45.58 9.20 -7.95
N LYS A 61 -46.13 8.75 -6.82
CA LYS A 61 -46.39 7.34 -6.54
C LYS A 61 -47.44 6.77 -7.50
N CYS A 62 -48.55 7.46 -7.75
CA CYS A 62 -49.53 7.08 -8.79
C CYS A 62 -48.88 6.98 -10.17
N TYR A 63 -48.04 7.95 -10.53
CA TYR A 63 -47.33 7.92 -11.81
C TYR A 63 -46.45 6.67 -11.92
N PHE A 64 -45.66 6.34 -10.89
CA PHE A 64 -44.81 5.14 -10.93
C PHE A 64 -45.59 3.82 -10.88
N ASP A 65 -46.70 3.76 -10.15
CA ASP A 65 -47.58 2.59 -10.13
C ASP A 65 -48.20 2.34 -11.50
N SER A 66 -48.54 3.39 -12.25
CA SER A 66 -49.01 3.27 -13.65
C SER A 66 -47.96 2.70 -14.60
N GLN A 67 -46.67 2.86 -14.27
CA GLN A 67 -45.52 2.38 -15.03
C GLN A 67 -45.04 1.00 -14.54
N ARG A 68 -45.75 0.38 -13.59
CA ARG A 68 -45.35 -0.88 -12.97
C ARG A 68 -45.36 -2.00 -14.00
N THR A 69 -44.19 -2.59 -14.21
CA THR A 69 -44.03 -3.75 -15.10
C THR A 69 -44.58 -5.00 -14.41
N SER A 70 -45.18 -5.92 -15.16
CA SER A 70 -45.61 -7.21 -14.62
C SER A 70 -44.40 -8.11 -14.28
N LYS A 71 -44.57 -9.05 -13.34
CA LYS A 71 -43.50 -10.02 -13.01
C LYS A 71 -43.04 -10.81 -14.24
N LYS A 72 -43.97 -11.20 -15.11
CA LYS A 72 -43.67 -11.92 -16.35
C LYS A 72 -42.74 -11.12 -17.26
N GLU A 73 -43.04 -9.83 -17.45
CA GLU A 73 -42.21 -8.95 -18.27
C GLU A 73 -40.86 -8.63 -17.61
N PHE A 74 -40.82 -8.46 -16.28
CA PHE A 74 -39.57 -8.34 -15.52
C PHE A 74 -38.66 -9.56 -15.71
N VAL A 75 -39.19 -10.78 -15.56
CA VAL A 75 -38.42 -12.02 -15.72
C VAL A 75 -37.90 -12.16 -17.15
N LYS A 76 -38.73 -11.84 -18.16
CA LYS A 76 -38.33 -11.87 -19.56
C LYS A 76 -37.14 -10.93 -19.81
N ARG A 77 -37.28 -9.64 -19.50
CA ARG A 77 -36.20 -8.65 -19.69
C ARG A 77 -34.93 -8.99 -18.91
N SER A 78 -35.09 -9.53 -17.71
CA SER A 78 -33.93 -9.91 -16.89
C SER A 78 -33.21 -11.13 -17.47
N ARG A 79 -33.94 -12.11 -18.02
CA ARG A 79 -33.33 -13.24 -18.74
C ARG A 79 -32.67 -12.82 -20.05
N ASP A 80 -33.26 -11.90 -20.80
CA ASP A 80 -32.65 -11.39 -22.04
C ASP A 80 -31.29 -10.73 -21.77
N LYS A 81 -31.15 -10.06 -20.62
CA LYS A 81 -29.92 -9.34 -20.24
C LYS A 81 -28.89 -10.20 -19.53
N PHE A 82 -29.33 -11.09 -18.64
CA PHE A 82 -28.44 -11.86 -17.76
C PHE A 82 -28.45 -13.37 -18.03
N GLY A 83 -29.21 -13.85 -19.02
CA GLY A 83 -29.38 -15.28 -19.28
C GLY A 83 -30.04 -16.00 -18.10
N SER A 84 -29.57 -17.21 -17.81
CA SER A 84 -30.05 -18.07 -16.73
C SER A 84 -29.30 -17.88 -15.40
N ARG A 85 -28.69 -16.71 -15.16
CA ARG A 85 -27.79 -16.49 -14.01
C ARG A 85 -28.51 -16.25 -12.69
N TYR A 86 -29.77 -15.84 -12.75
CA TYR A 86 -30.54 -15.48 -11.56
C TYR A 86 -31.88 -16.21 -11.54
N ASP A 87 -32.30 -16.56 -10.33
CA ASP A 87 -33.62 -17.10 -10.02
C ASP A 87 -34.48 -16.04 -9.31
N TYR A 88 -35.70 -15.88 -9.82
CA TYR A 88 -36.70 -14.90 -9.42
C TYR A 88 -37.93 -15.55 -8.76
N SER A 89 -37.81 -16.80 -8.32
CA SER A 89 -38.91 -17.57 -7.71
C SER A 89 -39.19 -17.17 -6.25
N LEU A 90 -38.31 -16.38 -5.63
CA LEU A 90 -38.39 -16.01 -4.21
C LEU A 90 -39.40 -14.89 -3.88
N PHE A 91 -40.14 -14.39 -4.87
CA PHE A 91 -41.23 -13.44 -4.66
C PHE A 91 -42.35 -13.74 -5.65
N GLU A 92 -43.61 -13.61 -5.24
CA GLU A 92 -44.77 -13.95 -6.07
C GLU A 92 -45.21 -12.79 -6.97
N GLU A 93 -45.20 -11.57 -6.42
CA GLU A 93 -45.62 -10.35 -7.09
C GLU A 93 -44.51 -9.31 -7.13
N MET A 94 -44.58 -8.39 -8.10
CA MET A 94 -43.63 -7.27 -8.14
C MET A 94 -43.76 -6.46 -6.85
N PRO A 95 -42.66 -5.96 -6.27
CA PRO A 95 -42.68 -5.12 -5.06
C PRO A 95 -43.05 -3.67 -5.42
N PRO A 96 -43.62 -2.89 -4.48
CA PRO A 96 -43.76 -1.44 -4.57
C PRO A 96 -42.49 -0.73 -5.09
N PHE A 97 -42.67 0.44 -5.70
CA PHE A 97 -41.54 1.21 -6.20
C PHE A 97 -40.54 1.54 -5.08
N GLY A 98 -39.24 1.30 -5.34
CA GLY A 98 -38.16 1.52 -4.38
C GLY A 98 -37.96 0.40 -3.35
N GLU A 99 -38.86 -0.59 -3.29
CA GLU A 99 -38.71 -1.74 -2.40
C GLU A 99 -37.82 -2.83 -3.02
N LYS A 100 -37.08 -3.52 -2.16
CA LYS A 100 -36.11 -4.55 -2.55
C LYS A 100 -36.73 -5.94 -2.47
N THR A 101 -36.46 -6.77 -3.46
CA THR A 101 -36.83 -8.20 -3.49
C THR A 101 -35.63 -9.11 -3.32
N LYS A 102 -35.89 -10.31 -2.83
CA LYS A 102 -34.90 -11.40 -2.79
C LYS A 102 -34.70 -11.96 -4.21
N ILE A 103 -33.47 -11.92 -4.70
CA ILE A 103 -33.06 -12.52 -5.96
C ILE A 103 -31.95 -13.53 -5.62
N ARG A 104 -32.02 -14.73 -6.18
CA ARG A 104 -30.99 -15.76 -6.00
C ARG A 104 -30.03 -15.74 -7.19
N CYS A 105 -28.74 -15.64 -6.93
CA CYS A 105 -27.71 -15.92 -7.92
C CYS A 105 -27.51 -17.43 -8.01
N LEU A 106 -27.68 -18.01 -9.20
CA LEU A 106 -27.49 -19.45 -9.41
C LEU A 106 -26.00 -19.83 -9.47
N GLU A 107 -25.11 -18.88 -9.76
CA GLU A 107 -23.66 -19.11 -9.84
C GLU A 107 -22.99 -19.17 -8.46
N HIS A 108 -23.49 -18.37 -7.51
CA HIS A 108 -22.90 -18.26 -6.16
C HIS A 108 -23.78 -18.85 -5.06
N ASP A 109 -24.91 -19.43 -5.46
CA ASP A 109 -25.98 -19.91 -4.59
C ASP A 109 -26.36 -18.92 -3.48
N GLU A 110 -26.39 -17.63 -3.81
CA GLU A 110 -26.53 -16.55 -2.83
C GLU A 110 -27.80 -15.75 -3.08
N VAL A 111 -28.57 -15.55 -2.02
CA VAL A 111 -29.76 -14.71 -2.04
C VAL A 111 -29.40 -13.31 -1.56
N PHE A 112 -29.67 -12.31 -2.39
CA PHE A 112 -29.42 -10.91 -2.08
C PHE A 112 -30.68 -10.06 -2.29
N LEU A 113 -30.72 -8.90 -1.62
CA LEU A 113 -31.83 -7.95 -1.70
C LEU A 113 -31.55 -6.86 -2.72
N GLN A 114 -32.42 -6.72 -3.72
CA GLN A 114 -32.27 -5.72 -4.75
C GLN A 114 -33.60 -5.26 -5.35
N GLU A 115 -33.67 -3.99 -5.75
CA GLU A 115 -34.80 -3.43 -6.49
C GLU A 115 -34.85 -3.98 -7.93
N PRO A 116 -36.00 -4.50 -8.39
CA PRO A 116 -36.16 -5.05 -9.75
C PRO A 116 -35.76 -4.09 -10.88
N ARG A 117 -36.03 -2.79 -10.74
CA ARG A 117 -35.65 -1.79 -11.76
C ARG A 117 -34.14 -1.68 -11.91
N ASN A 118 -33.42 -1.57 -10.78
CA ASN A 118 -31.97 -1.49 -10.76
C ASN A 118 -31.33 -2.79 -11.28
N HIS A 119 -31.97 -3.93 -11.00
CA HIS A 119 -31.58 -5.23 -11.56
C HIS A 119 -31.69 -5.23 -13.08
N MET A 120 -32.84 -4.89 -13.66
CA MET A 120 -33.01 -4.81 -15.12
C MET A 120 -32.05 -3.81 -15.77
N GLN A 121 -31.77 -2.68 -15.13
CA GLN A 121 -30.82 -1.69 -15.64
C GLN A 121 -29.36 -2.13 -15.53
N GLY A 122 -29.05 -3.15 -14.71
CA GLY A 122 -27.69 -3.69 -14.53
C GLY A 122 -26.80 -2.84 -13.63
N HIS A 123 -27.38 -1.93 -12.84
CA HIS A 123 -26.63 -1.09 -11.90
C HIS A 123 -26.25 -1.83 -10.61
N ALA A 124 -26.95 -2.92 -10.31
CA ALA A 124 -26.65 -3.81 -9.19
C ALA A 124 -26.96 -5.26 -9.59
N GLY A 125 -26.34 -6.21 -8.90
CA GLY A 125 -26.52 -7.65 -9.08
C GLY A 125 -25.89 -8.38 -7.90
N CYS A 126 -25.61 -9.67 -8.05
CA CYS A 126 -24.93 -10.42 -7.00
C CYS A 126 -23.57 -9.75 -6.65
N PRO A 127 -23.29 -9.48 -5.36
CA PRO A 127 -22.04 -8.85 -4.92
C PRO A 127 -20.79 -9.62 -5.40
N LYS A 128 -20.83 -10.95 -5.37
CA LYS A 128 -19.74 -11.80 -5.86
C LYS A 128 -19.57 -11.72 -7.38
N CYS A 129 -20.66 -11.77 -8.16
CA CYS A 129 -20.58 -11.53 -9.60
C CYS A 129 -19.95 -10.17 -9.92
N ARG A 130 -20.31 -9.12 -9.17
CA ARG A 130 -19.76 -7.76 -9.37
C ARG A 130 -18.27 -7.72 -9.04
N SER A 131 -17.85 -8.36 -7.96
CA SER A 131 -16.44 -8.50 -7.61
C SER A 131 -15.66 -9.22 -8.74
N ASN A 132 -16.22 -10.29 -9.31
CA ASN A 132 -15.59 -11.02 -10.41
C ASN A 132 -15.44 -10.17 -11.68
N ILE A 133 -16.45 -9.35 -12.00
CA ILE A 133 -16.44 -8.42 -13.15
C ILE A 133 -15.39 -7.32 -12.98
N LEU A 134 -15.14 -6.86 -11.74
CA LEU A 134 -14.21 -5.79 -11.41
C LEU A 134 -12.77 -6.27 -11.17
N SER A 135 -12.53 -7.58 -11.11
CA SER A 135 -11.22 -8.17 -10.79
C SER A 135 -10.24 -8.25 -11.99
N GLY A 136 -10.52 -7.52 -13.08
CA GLY A 136 -9.71 -7.47 -14.30
C GLY A 136 -8.94 -6.15 -14.52
N GLY A 137 -8.00 -6.14 -15.46
CA GLY A 137 -7.43 -4.88 -15.96
C GLY A 137 -8.48 -4.08 -16.75
N GLY A 138 -8.28 -2.77 -16.92
CA GLY A 138 -9.28 -1.85 -17.50
C GLY A 138 -9.94 -2.31 -18.81
N SER A 139 -9.22 -3.07 -19.63
CA SER A 139 -9.70 -3.63 -20.91
C SER A 139 -10.64 -4.84 -20.79
N GLN A 140 -10.74 -5.47 -19.62
CA GLN A 140 -11.56 -6.68 -19.35
C GLN A 140 -12.74 -6.39 -18.39
N VAL A 141 -12.94 -5.13 -18.00
CA VAL A 141 -14.06 -4.70 -17.16
C VAL A 141 -15.36 -4.96 -17.92
N GLY A 142 -16.20 -5.87 -17.41
CA GLY A 142 -17.53 -6.15 -17.97
C GLY A 142 -17.77 -7.58 -18.47
N LYS A 143 -16.74 -8.44 -18.57
CA LYS A 143 -16.92 -9.87 -18.86
C LYS A 143 -17.14 -10.68 -17.59
N PHE A 144 -18.06 -11.63 -17.64
CA PHE A 144 -18.29 -12.55 -16.54
C PHE A 144 -17.15 -13.58 -16.51
N THR A 145 -16.44 -13.65 -15.38
CA THR A 145 -15.26 -14.49 -15.19
C THR A 145 -15.60 -15.50 -14.11
N SER A 146 -15.48 -16.80 -14.40
CA SER A 146 -15.68 -17.84 -13.40
C SER A 146 -14.59 -17.77 -12.32
N GLN A 147 -14.79 -18.43 -11.19
CA GLN A 147 -13.79 -18.49 -10.12
C GLN A 147 -12.48 -19.13 -10.60
N LEU A 148 -12.56 -20.14 -11.48
CA LEU A 148 -11.40 -20.78 -12.09
C LEU A 148 -10.65 -19.80 -12.99
N ASP A 149 -11.38 -19.08 -13.85
CA ASP A 149 -10.78 -18.08 -14.74
C ASP A 149 -10.08 -16.95 -13.95
N LEU A 150 -10.60 -16.57 -12.78
CA LEU A 150 -9.96 -15.58 -11.90
C LEU A 150 -8.65 -16.09 -11.32
N ASN A 151 -8.64 -17.33 -10.84
CA ASN A 151 -7.42 -17.98 -10.34
C ASN A 151 -6.37 -18.07 -11.45
N ASP A 152 -6.76 -18.55 -12.63
CA ASP A 152 -5.86 -18.72 -13.78
C ASP A 152 -5.32 -17.37 -14.25
N ALA A 153 -6.18 -16.35 -14.35
CA ALA A 153 -5.75 -15.00 -14.71
C ALA A 153 -4.77 -14.38 -13.69
N PHE A 154 -4.91 -14.70 -12.40
CA PHE A 154 -3.93 -14.31 -11.39
C PHE A 154 -2.61 -15.08 -11.58
N ILE A 155 -2.66 -16.40 -11.72
CA ILE A 155 -1.48 -17.26 -11.86
C ILE A 155 -0.67 -16.87 -13.10
N GLU A 156 -1.31 -16.60 -14.23
CA GLU A 156 -0.62 -16.14 -15.44
C GLU A 156 0.12 -14.82 -15.22
N LYS A 157 -0.50 -13.85 -14.55
CA LYS A 157 0.14 -12.57 -14.23
C LYS A 157 1.28 -12.76 -13.23
N ALA A 158 1.09 -13.60 -12.22
CA ALA A 158 2.10 -13.88 -11.22
C ALA A 158 3.34 -14.57 -11.84
N LYS A 159 3.13 -15.53 -12.75
CA LYS A 159 4.20 -16.15 -13.56
C LYS A 159 4.95 -15.16 -14.45
N LYS A 160 4.28 -14.14 -14.99
CA LYS A 160 4.96 -13.06 -15.75
C LYS A 160 5.89 -12.20 -14.88
N VAL A 161 5.54 -12.00 -13.61
CA VAL A 161 6.33 -11.17 -12.68
C VAL A 161 7.47 -11.97 -12.06
N HIS A 162 7.21 -13.22 -11.68
CA HIS A 162 8.10 -14.02 -10.83
C HIS A 162 8.67 -15.27 -11.52
N GLY A 163 8.27 -15.57 -12.75
CA GLY A 163 8.65 -16.81 -13.44
C GLY A 163 8.11 -18.05 -12.72
N ASN A 164 8.98 -19.04 -12.52
CA ASN A 164 8.67 -20.33 -11.88
C ASN A 164 9.13 -20.39 -10.41
N THR A 165 9.24 -19.25 -9.73
CA THR A 165 9.76 -19.19 -8.35
C THR A 165 8.73 -19.54 -7.27
N TYR A 166 7.44 -19.55 -7.62
CA TYR A 166 6.35 -19.85 -6.71
C TYR A 166 5.41 -20.88 -7.31
N ASP A 167 4.90 -21.74 -6.44
CA ASP A 167 3.80 -22.65 -6.71
C ASP A 167 2.48 -22.05 -6.17
N TYR A 168 1.44 -22.18 -6.99
CA TYR A 168 0.08 -21.67 -6.77
C TYR A 168 -0.96 -22.80 -6.81
N SER A 169 -0.52 -24.07 -6.73
CA SER A 169 -1.37 -25.26 -6.75
C SER A 169 -2.52 -25.21 -5.72
N GLU A 170 -2.28 -24.59 -4.57
CA GLU A 170 -3.26 -24.40 -3.49
C GLU A 170 -3.82 -22.96 -3.43
N TYR A 171 -3.59 -22.13 -4.44
CA TYR A 171 -4.01 -20.72 -4.42
C TYR A 171 -5.49 -20.55 -4.75
N PHE A 172 -6.18 -19.72 -3.96
CA PHE A 172 -7.57 -19.34 -4.20
C PHE A 172 -7.72 -17.81 -4.24
N TYR A 173 -8.14 -17.28 -5.39
CA TYR A 173 -8.31 -15.85 -5.61
C TYR A 173 -9.68 -15.39 -5.09
N GLU A 174 -9.69 -14.72 -3.94
CA GLU A 174 -10.93 -14.13 -3.42
C GLU A 174 -11.10 -12.67 -3.86
N SER A 175 -10.04 -11.88 -3.75
CA SER A 175 -10.04 -10.46 -4.12
C SER A 175 -8.60 -9.95 -4.22
N SER A 176 -8.42 -8.78 -4.83
CA SER A 176 -7.09 -8.17 -4.98
C SER A 176 -6.39 -7.81 -3.66
N SER A 177 -7.15 -7.67 -2.57
CA SER A 177 -6.64 -7.26 -1.25
C SER A 177 -6.52 -8.40 -0.25
N LYS A 178 -7.30 -9.48 -0.39
CA LYS A 178 -7.27 -10.59 0.56
C LYS A 178 -6.01 -11.45 0.34
N PRO A 179 -5.22 -11.74 1.39
CA PRO A 179 -4.08 -12.62 1.28
C PRO A 179 -4.48 -14.05 0.94
N GLY A 180 -3.76 -14.67 0.00
CA GLY A 180 -3.87 -16.09 -0.34
C GLY A 180 -2.56 -16.83 -0.05
N LYS A 181 -2.65 -18.16 0.06
CA LYS A 181 -1.51 -19.05 0.30
C LYS A 181 -0.68 -19.22 -0.97
N ILE A 182 0.59 -18.83 -0.95
CA ILE A 182 1.56 -18.99 -2.04
C ILE A 182 2.72 -19.83 -1.50
N ILE A 183 3.26 -20.73 -2.32
CA ILE A 183 4.37 -21.60 -1.91
C ILE A 183 5.63 -21.14 -2.61
N CYS A 184 6.63 -20.68 -1.86
CA CYS A 184 7.96 -20.41 -2.37
C CYS A 184 8.73 -21.71 -2.56
N SER A 185 9.38 -21.87 -3.72
CA SER A 185 10.17 -23.08 -4.02
C SER A 185 11.36 -23.29 -3.07
N ILE A 186 11.76 -22.27 -2.30
CA ILE A 186 12.90 -22.31 -1.38
C ILE A 186 12.42 -22.29 0.09
N HIS A 187 11.54 -21.36 0.43
CA HIS A 187 11.16 -21.08 1.83
C HIS A 187 9.79 -21.66 2.24
N GLY A 188 9.07 -22.31 1.32
CA GLY A 188 7.78 -22.93 1.60
C GLY A 188 6.61 -21.96 1.61
N GLU A 189 5.55 -22.30 2.35
CA GLU A 189 4.28 -21.58 2.32
C GLU A 189 4.33 -20.21 3.01
N PHE A 190 3.69 -19.21 2.39
CA PHE A 190 3.49 -17.88 2.95
C PHE A 190 2.19 -17.26 2.43
N TYR A 191 1.78 -16.15 3.04
CA TYR A 191 0.54 -15.46 2.69
C TYR A 191 0.81 -14.07 2.13
N GLN A 192 0.20 -13.76 0.99
CA GLN A 192 0.30 -12.43 0.37
C GLN A 192 -0.94 -12.10 -0.45
N SER A 193 -1.31 -10.81 -0.49
CA SER A 193 -2.41 -10.36 -1.33
C SER A 193 -2.00 -10.34 -2.81
N PRO A 194 -2.92 -10.62 -3.76
CA PRO A 194 -2.61 -10.56 -5.18
C PRO A 194 -2.01 -9.24 -5.62
N SER A 195 -2.59 -8.12 -5.14
CA SER A 195 -2.12 -6.78 -5.51
C SER A 195 -0.68 -6.51 -5.07
N ASN A 196 -0.26 -7.03 -3.92
CA ASN A 196 1.11 -6.87 -3.45
C ASN A 196 2.06 -7.83 -4.17
N HIS A 197 1.62 -9.06 -4.42
CA HIS A 197 2.41 -10.07 -5.10
C HIS A 197 2.72 -9.67 -6.55
N LEU A 198 1.72 -9.18 -7.29
CA LEU A 198 1.86 -8.73 -8.68
C LEU A 198 2.71 -7.46 -8.83
N LYS A 199 3.02 -6.74 -7.75
CA LYS A 199 4.00 -5.64 -7.77
C LYS A 199 5.46 -6.12 -7.78
N GLY A 200 5.69 -7.43 -7.68
CA GLY A 200 7.04 -8.01 -7.61
C GLY A 200 7.56 -8.18 -6.18
N THR A 201 6.69 -8.15 -5.17
CA THR A 201 7.09 -8.43 -3.80
C THR A 201 7.39 -9.92 -3.63
N GLN A 202 8.56 -10.24 -3.10
CA GLN A 202 8.97 -11.63 -2.86
C GLN A 202 8.34 -12.20 -1.57
N CYS A 203 8.55 -13.49 -1.29
CA CYS A 203 8.26 -14.03 0.04
C CYS A 203 9.09 -13.31 1.11
N PRO A 204 8.65 -13.33 2.39
CA PRO A 204 9.34 -12.64 3.48
C PRO A 204 10.82 -13.03 3.59
N ASP A 205 11.14 -14.32 3.46
CA ASP A 205 12.49 -14.83 3.65
C ASP A 205 13.42 -14.47 2.49
N CYS A 206 13.01 -14.67 1.23
CA CYS A 206 13.75 -14.16 0.06
C CYS A 206 14.01 -12.65 0.17
N SER A 207 13.00 -11.89 0.61
CA SER A 207 13.16 -10.43 0.77
C SER A 207 14.20 -10.09 1.84
N ILE A 208 14.24 -10.83 2.95
CA ILE A 208 15.23 -10.65 4.01
C ILE A 208 16.63 -11.04 3.52
N GLU A 209 16.76 -12.16 2.81
CA GLU A 209 18.03 -12.62 2.25
C GLU A 209 18.62 -11.61 1.27
N LYS A 210 17.81 -11.12 0.33
CA LYS A 210 18.22 -10.07 -0.63
C LYS A 210 18.66 -8.79 0.09
N LYS A 211 17.93 -8.39 1.15
CA LYS A 211 18.32 -7.23 1.98
C LYS A 211 19.65 -7.47 2.71
N LYS A 212 19.90 -8.69 3.22
CA LYS A 212 21.15 -9.07 3.88
C LYS A 212 22.33 -9.05 2.90
N GLU A 213 22.13 -9.56 1.69
CA GLU A 213 23.12 -9.60 0.62
C GLU A 213 23.59 -8.20 0.22
N GLN A 214 22.66 -7.25 0.09
CA GLN A 214 22.96 -5.87 -0.30
C GLN A 214 23.49 -4.99 0.85
N THR A 215 23.79 -5.55 2.03
CA THR A 215 24.27 -4.72 3.14
C THR A 215 25.72 -4.29 2.93
N PHE A 216 25.99 -3.00 3.18
CA PHE A 216 27.34 -2.44 3.21
C PHE A 216 28.29 -3.25 4.11
N LYS A 217 27.78 -3.79 5.23
CA LYS A 217 28.53 -4.65 6.14
C LYS A 217 28.95 -5.98 5.51
N ARG A 218 28.09 -6.60 4.70
CA ARG A 218 28.40 -7.83 3.97
C ARG A 218 29.38 -7.57 2.83
N GLN A 219 29.21 -6.49 2.08
CA GLN A 219 30.18 -6.03 1.07
C GLN A 219 31.56 -5.83 1.69
N CYS A 220 31.64 -5.15 2.86
CA CYS A 220 32.90 -5.02 3.61
C CYS A 220 33.50 -6.38 3.99
N LYS A 221 32.68 -7.33 4.44
CA LYS A 221 33.13 -8.69 4.84
C LYS A 221 33.65 -9.49 3.65
N GLU A 222 32.95 -9.48 2.51
CA GLU A 222 33.33 -10.21 1.29
C GLU A 222 34.63 -9.65 0.68
N ILE A 223 34.77 -8.33 0.67
CA ILE A 223 35.99 -7.65 0.22
C ILE A 223 37.06 -7.68 1.32
N GLY A 224 36.79 -8.18 2.53
CA GLY A 224 37.78 -8.25 3.61
C GLY A 224 38.27 -6.88 4.12
N VAL A 225 37.44 -5.84 4.01
CA VAL A 225 37.71 -4.50 4.54
C VAL A 225 37.00 -4.33 5.88
N ASP A 226 37.67 -3.72 6.85
CA ASP A 226 37.05 -3.42 8.15
C ASP A 226 35.84 -2.49 7.99
N TYR A 227 34.69 -2.95 8.50
CA TYR A 227 33.40 -2.25 8.38
C TYR A 227 33.43 -0.82 8.92
N TYR A 228 34.04 -0.60 10.09
CA TYR A 228 34.07 0.73 10.70
C TYR A 228 34.97 1.70 9.91
N ARG A 229 36.07 1.19 9.32
CA ARG A 229 36.91 1.98 8.41
C ARG A 229 36.16 2.37 7.15
N ALA A 230 35.50 1.41 6.49
CA ALA A 230 34.71 1.67 5.29
C ALA A 230 33.58 2.68 5.58
N LEU A 231 32.92 2.56 6.74
CA LEU A 231 31.87 3.49 7.16
C LEU A 231 32.40 4.92 7.35
N LYS A 232 33.56 5.08 8.01
CA LYS A 232 34.22 6.39 8.14
C LYS A 232 34.63 6.98 6.79
N ARG A 233 35.11 6.15 5.85
CA ARG A 233 35.44 6.59 4.48
C ARG A 233 34.21 7.12 3.75
N ARG A 234 33.08 6.41 3.90
CA ARG A 234 31.78 6.81 3.35
C ARG A 234 31.26 8.12 3.94
N GLN A 235 31.35 8.28 5.26
CA GLN A 235 30.95 9.52 5.95
C GLN A 235 31.82 10.72 5.54
N ALA A 236 33.07 10.48 5.14
CA ALA A 236 33.96 11.50 4.59
C ALA A 236 33.72 11.81 3.10
N GLY A 237 32.70 11.22 2.47
CA GLY A 237 32.31 11.53 1.08
C GLY A 237 33.16 10.88 -0.01
N MET A 238 33.96 9.85 0.30
CA MET A 238 34.73 9.11 -0.71
C MET A 238 33.83 8.27 -1.64
N SER A 239 34.33 7.96 -2.84
CA SER A 239 33.64 7.06 -3.78
C SER A 239 33.63 5.61 -3.27
N GLU A 240 32.66 4.80 -3.70
CA GLU A 240 32.57 3.38 -3.30
C GLU A 240 33.81 2.58 -3.69
N GLU A 241 34.40 2.86 -4.85
CA GLU A 241 35.66 2.27 -5.32
C GLU A 241 36.81 2.52 -4.34
N GLN A 242 36.93 3.74 -3.80
CA GLN A 242 37.94 4.08 -2.80
C GLN A 242 37.62 3.51 -1.42
N ILE A 243 36.34 3.48 -1.05
CA ILE A 243 35.87 2.94 0.23
C ILE A 243 36.24 1.46 0.35
N PHE A 244 36.01 0.69 -0.71
CA PHE A 244 36.22 -0.75 -0.74
C PHE A 244 37.62 -1.18 -1.22
N ASN A 245 38.51 -0.24 -1.59
CA ASN A 245 39.88 -0.58 -1.93
C ASN A 245 40.65 -1.11 -0.69
N LYS A 246 41.15 -2.36 -0.80
CA LYS A 246 42.00 -3.01 0.22
C LYS A 246 43.32 -2.27 0.44
N ASP A 247 43.89 -1.73 -0.64
CA ASP A 247 45.18 -1.06 -0.67
C ASP A 247 45.07 0.45 -0.41
N TYR A 248 43.91 0.91 0.10
CA TYR A 248 43.73 2.33 0.44
C TYR A 248 44.68 2.74 1.57
N ILE A 249 45.65 3.59 1.22
CA ILE A 249 46.57 4.23 2.15
C ILE A 249 46.06 5.64 2.46
N ARG A 250 45.77 5.93 3.74
CA ARG A 250 45.39 7.27 4.19
C ARG A 250 46.53 8.25 3.87
N ASN A 251 46.21 9.39 3.26
CA ASN A 251 47.13 10.46 2.85
C ASN A 251 48.08 10.20 1.67
N GLY A 252 47.96 9.09 0.91
CA GLY A 252 48.60 8.94 -0.42
C GLY A 252 50.12 9.13 -0.50
N ARG A 253 50.81 9.23 0.63
CA ARG A 253 52.24 9.53 0.71
C ARG A 253 52.95 8.23 1.09
N ALA A 254 53.10 7.35 0.10
CA ALA A 254 54.15 6.33 0.11
C ALA A 254 55.50 7.06 -0.02
N ILE A 255 55.91 7.81 1.00
CA ILE A 255 57.14 8.62 0.87
C ILE A 255 58.37 7.75 1.07
N ASN A 256 58.36 6.73 1.90
CA ASN A 256 59.50 5.81 2.03
C ASN A 256 59.01 4.45 2.52
N LYS A 257 59.02 3.44 1.65
CA LYS A 257 58.81 2.04 2.08
C LYS A 257 59.93 1.69 3.05
N ILE A 258 59.58 1.19 4.22
CA ILE A 258 60.55 0.80 5.24
C ILE A 258 60.51 -0.72 5.40
N LYS A 259 61.69 -1.33 5.53
CA LYS A 259 61.84 -2.75 5.83
C LYS A 259 62.18 -2.87 7.31
N VAL A 260 61.42 -3.68 8.04
CA VAL A 260 61.61 -3.97 9.46
C VAL A 260 61.38 -5.46 9.67
N PHE A 261 62.31 -6.17 10.33
CA PHE A 261 62.19 -7.62 10.60
C PHE A 261 61.86 -8.49 9.37
N ASN A 262 62.45 -8.16 8.21
CA ASN A 262 62.17 -8.80 6.92
C ASN A 262 60.78 -8.58 6.29
N GLU A 263 59.89 -7.80 6.92
CA GLU A 263 58.64 -7.35 6.30
C GLU A 263 58.77 -5.93 5.72
N VAL A 264 58.10 -5.68 4.59
CA VAL A 264 58.13 -4.37 3.91
C VAL A 264 56.81 -3.65 4.15
N TYR A 265 56.89 -2.49 4.81
CA TYR A 265 55.74 -1.66 5.10
C TYR A 265 55.70 -0.42 4.21
N PRO A 266 54.49 0.08 3.86
CA PRO A 266 54.35 1.22 2.97
C PRO A 266 54.83 2.55 3.57
N ASN A 267 54.82 2.69 4.90
CA ASN A 267 55.36 3.82 5.65
C ASN A 267 55.54 3.45 7.14
N ILE A 268 56.21 4.33 7.91
CA ILE A 268 56.48 4.15 9.34
C ILE A 268 55.18 4.06 10.16
N GLU A 269 54.13 4.82 9.81
CA GLU A 269 52.86 4.78 10.55
C GLU A 269 52.20 3.40 10.49
N GLU A 270 52.17 2.76 9.31
CA GLU A 270 51.62 1.41 9.17
C GLU A 270 52.49 0.34 9.82
N ALA A 271 53.82 0.49 9.77
CA ALA A 271 54.73 -0.39 10.51
C ALA A 271 54.47 -0.32 12.02
N VAL A 272 54.38 0.89 12.59
CA VAL A 272 54.08 1.10 14.02
C VAL A 272 52.71 0.55 14.40
N ARG A 273 51.73 0.71 13.51
CA ARG A 273 50.39 0.21 13.75
C ARG A 273 50.32 -1.32 13.81
N GLN A 274 51.08 -2.02 12.96
CA GLN A 274 51.08 -3.48 12.87
C GLN A 274 51.96 -4.13 13.93
N LEU A 275 53.17 -3.60 14.13
CA LEU A 275 54.15 -4.13 15.08
C LEU A 275 53.88 -3.72 16.54
N LYS A 276 53.06 -2.68 16.76
CA LYS A 276 52.72 -2.13 18.09
C LYS A 276 53.94 -1.88 18.98
N PRO A 277 54.96 -1.15 18.49
CA PRO A 277 56.14 -0.86 19.29
C PRO A 277 55.80 0.05 20.48
N PRO A 278 56.67 0.08 21.52
CA PRO A 278 56.44 0.87 22.74
C PRO A 278 56.53 2.39 22.51
N ALA A 279 57.13 2.83 21.41
CA ALA A 279 57.32 4.23 21.06
C ALA A 279 56.36 4.70 19.95
N SER A 280 56.10 6.01 19.90
CA SER A 280 55.25 6.61 18.86
C SER A 280 55.93 6.62 17.49
N SER A 281 55.15 6.69 16.41
CA SER A 281 55.71 6.81 15.05
C SER A 281 56.65 8.00 14.89
N ALA A 282 56.34 9.15 15.52
CA ALA A 282 57.21 10.32 15.50
C ALA A 282 58.54 10.06 16.23
N THR A 283 58.50 9.36 17.36
CA THR A 283 59.70 9.00 18.14
C THR A 283 60.59 8.03 17.37
N ILE A 284 59.99 7.02 16.75
CA ILE A 284 60.68 6.01 15.96
C ILE A 284 61.30 6.63 14.70
N SER A 285 60.57 7.49 13.99
CA SER A 285 61.12 8.23 12.85
C SER A 285 62.37 9.01 13.25
N ARG A 286 62.32 9.73 14.38
CA ARG A 286 63.46 10.50 14.88
C ARG A 286 64.67 9.62 15.20
N TRP A 287 64.46 8.47 15.83
CA TRP A 287 65.56 7.53 16.12
C TRP A 287 66.24 7.01 14.85
N ILE A 288 65.46 6.71 13.81
CA ILE A 288 65.99 6.27 12.53
C ILE A 288 66.75 7.42 11.84
N GLU A 289 66.24 8.65 11.90
CA GLU A 289 66.94 9.85 11.42
C GLU A 289 68.26 10.11 12.17
N ASP A 290 68.29 9.82 13.47
CA ASP A 290 69.49 9.88 14.33
C ASP A 290 70.47 8.71 14.07
N GLY A 291 70.18 7.83 13.10
CA GLY A 291 71.09 6.77 12.63
C GLY A 291 70.88 5.39 13.27
N ILE A 292 69.82 5.18 14.04
CA ILE A 292 69.48 3.89 14.64
C ILE A 292 68.85 2.98 13.57
N SER A 293 69.18 1.69 13.59
CA SER A 293 68.59 0.72 12.66
C SER A 293 67.07 0.59 12.88
N PRO A 294 66.26 0.35 11.83
CA PRO A 294 64.82 0.16 11.97
C PRO A 294 64.44 -0.94 12.97
N GLU A 295 65.19 -2.06 12.99
CA GLU A 295 64.93 -3.16 13.93
C GLU A 295 65.10 -2.70 15.38
N GLU A 296 66.21 -2.01 15.68
CA GLU A 296 66.51 -1.53 17.03
C GLU A 296 65.56 -0.41 17.47
N ALA A 297 65.17 0.48 16.54
CA ALA A 297 64.24 1.58 16.84
C ALA A 297 62.84 1.08 17.24
N PHE A 298 62.39 -0.06 16.70
CA PHE A 298 61.06 -0.62 17.01
C PHE A 298 61.04 -1.43 18.33
N GLU A 299 62.18 -1.94 18.79
CA GLU A 299 62.29 -2.65 20.08
C GLU A 299 62.64 -1.72 21.24
N ARG A 300 63.22 -0.56 20.95
CA ARG A 300 63.68 0.38 21.96
C ARG A 300 62.54 0.95 22.80
N ILE A 301 62.66 0.83 24.11
CA ILE A 301 61.75 1.45 25.07
C ILE A 301 62.07 2.97 25.12
N PRO A 302 61.07 3.85 24.94
CA PRO A 302 61.31 5.29 25.00
C PRO A 302 61.82 5.70 26.38
N ASN A 303 62.76 6.64 26.40
CA ASN A 303 63.29 7.19 27.64
C ASN A 303 62.13 7.79 28.47
N PRO A 304 62.10 7.56 29.80
CA PRO A 304 61.10 8.15 30.65
C PRO A 304 61.22 9.68 30.65
N GLY A 305 60.08 10.37 30.71
CA GLY A 305 60.02 11.81 30.87
C GLY A 305 60.35 12.21 32.30
N TYR A 306 60.98 13.37 32.46
CA TYR A 306 61.30 13.98 33.75
C TYR A 306 60.69 15.37 33.81
N ALA A 307 59.79 15.61 34.77
CA ALA A 307 59.28 16.93 35.12
C ALA A 307 59.04 16.99 36.63
N ASP A 308 59.41 18.11 37.27
CA ASP A 308 59.23 18.36 38.71
C ASP A 308 59.65 17.21 39.64
N GLY A 309 60.75 16.51 39.29
CA GLY A 309 61.29 15.41 40.09
C GLY A 309 60.55 14.07 39.95
N ILE A 310 59.56 13.96 39.06
CA ILE A 310 58.79 12.73 38.82
C ILE A 310 59.23 12.08 37.50
N ILE A 311 59.52 10.79 37.55
CA ILE A 311 59.85 9.95 36.39
C ILE A 311 58.57 9.29 35.88
N TYR A 312 58.16 9.56 34.64
CA TYR A 312 57.00 8.91 34.04
C TYR A 312 57.34 8.24 32.70
N LEU A 313 56.88 7.00 32.53
CA LEU A 313 56.91 6.29 31.25
C LEU A 313 55.78 6.85 30.37
N ILE A 314 56.13 7.57 29.31
CA ILE A 314 55.16 8.07 28.33
C ILE A 314 54.64 6.85 27.54
N LYS A 315 53.51 6.29 27.98
CA LYS A 315 52.74 5.33 27.20
C LYS A 315 51.68 6.08 26.42
N ASN A 316 51.74 6.06 25.09
CA ASN A 316 50.62 6.50 24.26
C ASN A 316 49.50 5.47 24.37
N ILE A 317 48.60 5.68 25.32
CA ILE A 317 47.37 4.88 25.41
C ILE A 317 46.46 5.36 24.27
N PRO A 318 46.06 4.49 23.32
CA PRO A 318 45.10 4.87 22.30
C PRO A 318 43.80 5.25 23.01
N THR A 319 43.26 6.42 22.68
CA THR A 319 42.06 6.99 23.29
C THR A 319 40.88 6.04 23.07
N GLN A 320 40.68 5.10 23.99
CA GLN A 320 39.42 4.40 24.13
C GLN A 320 38.55 5.22 25.07
N LEU A 321 37.45 5.72 24.51
CA LEU A 321 36.32 6.28 25.23
C LEU A 321 35.97 5.38 26.43
N SER A 322 36.16 5.87 27.65
CA SER A 322 35.40 5.40 28.81
C SER A 322 34.29 6.41 29.12
N MET A 323 33.14 6.26 28.46
CA MET A 323 31.87 6.75 29.01
C MET A 323 31.35 5.72 30.02
N SER A 324 32.05 5.60 31.14
CA SER A 324 31.60 4.82 32.29
C SER A 324 32.41 5.26 33.50
N ASP A 325 32.09 6.43 34.04
CA ASP A 325 32.20 6.75 35.48
C ASP A 325 31.60 8.14 35.79
N LEU A 326 30.44 8.42 35.18
CA LEU A 326 29.54 9.45 35.68
C LEU A 326 28.16 8.82 35.79
N ARG A 327 27.87 8.27 36.99
CA ARG A 327 26.60 8.33 37.72
C ARG A 327 26.53 7.22 38.77
N TYR A 328 26.56 7.61 40.05
CA TYR A 328 25.47 7.46 41.05
C TYR A 328 26.02 7.23 42.47
N LYS A 329 25.88 8.22 43.37
CA LYS A 329 24.88 8.27 44.46
C LYS A 329 25.33 9.21 45.59
N HIS A 330 24.38 10.10 45.94
CA HIS A 330 24.21 10.96 47.12
C HIS A 330 25.25 12.03 47.43
#